data_AF-A0A4Y2S9Y5-F1
#
_entry.id   AF-A0A4Y2S9Y5-F1
#
_cell.length_a   1.000
_cell.length_b   1.000
_cell.length_c   1.000
_cell.angle_alpha   90.00
_cell.angle_beta   90.00
_cell.angle_gamma   90.00
#
_symmetry.space_group_name_H-M   'P 1'
#
loop_
_entity.id
_entity.type
_entity.pdbx_description
1 polymer ?
#
loop_
_entity_poly.entity_id
_entity_poly.type
_entity_poly.pdbx_seq_one_letter_code
_entity_poly.pdbx_strand_id
1 'polypeptide(L)'
;MESENASILFRGPEKYFLFPDNITRPSRVGSTEYCVMKPGVYNIYLPINETDHQENPIGAAEFKDGGSYVVAIHQNSAHNISKITIFVTVLHNSVHMLYQLPQIIVLTAGEIMFEVTGLDFSYCESPESLKSMVQGMWFFTNGIGNAFFIIIEGISSIKKRSHEFFMYAVIMTISMLLFAILGHYFTYVDDRMEEKQVE
;
A
#
# COMPACT_ATOMS: atom_id res chain seq x y z
N MET A 1 32.97 17.17 16.44
CA MET A 1 33.38 15.78 16.73
C MET A 1 32.51 15.32 17.88
N GLU A 2 31.25 14.98 17.60
CA GLU A 2 30.42 14.25 18.56
C GLU A 2 31.09 12.89 18.76
N SER A 3 31.41 12.55 20.01
CA SER A 3 32.19 11.36 20.29
C SER A 3 31.41 10.13 19.83
N GLU A 4 32.02 9.30 18.98
CA GLU A 4 31.52 7.99 18.56
C GLU A 4 31.03 7.15 19.75
N ASN A 5 31.53 7.47 20.93
CA ASN A 5 31.38 6.75 22.17
C ASN A 5 30.10 7.10 22.97
N ALA A 6 29.35 8.15 22.60
CA ALA A 6 28.04 8.45 23.20
C ALA A 6 26.87 7.84 22.40
N SER A 7 27.17 7.09 21.34
CA SER A 7 26.18 6.54 20.41
C SER A 7 25.78 5.10 20.77
N ILE A 8 24.62 4.68 20.27
CA ILE A 8 24.19 3.28 20.31
C ILE A 8 24.84 2.58 19.11
N LEU A 9 25.62 1.53 19.38
CA LEU A 9 26.33 0.78 18.36
C LEU A 9 25.53 -0.43 17.90
N PHE A 10 25.27 -0.50 16.60
CA PHE A 10 24.74 -1.67 15.91
C PHE A 10 25.88 -2.32 15.14
N ARG A 11 26.25 -3.55 15.53
CA ARG A 11 27.30 -4.33 14.86
C ARG A 11 26.69 -5.53 14.16
N GLY A 12 26.79 -5.54 12.84
CA GLY A 12 26.35 -6.65 11.99
C GLY A 12 27.24 -6.74 10.74
N PRO A 13 26.65 -6.88 9.54
CA PRO A 13 27.37 -6.78 8.27
C PRO A 13 28.13 -5.44 8.11
N GLU A 14 27.54 -4.36 8.63
CA GLU A 14 28.17 -3.04 8.78
C GLU A 14 28.03 -2.56 10.22
N LYS A 15 28.78 -1.52 10.57
CA LYS A 15 28.69 -0.85 11.87
C LYS A 15 27.92 0.45 11.70
N TYR A 16 26.86 0.63 12.49
CA TYR A 16 26.11 1.88 12.54
C TYR A 16 26.14 2.44 13.96
N PHE A 17 26.37 3.75 14.05
CA PHE A 17 26.39 4.51 15.29
C PHE A 17 25.18 5.46 15.27
N LEU A 18 24.24 5.27 16.19
CA LEU A 18 23.04 6.09 16.28
C LEU A 18 23.10 7.02 17.48
N PHE A 19 22.82 8.29 17.24
CA PHE A 19 22.82 9.33 18.28
C PHE A 19 21.37 9.61 18.71
N PRO A 20 21.05 9.53 20.01
CA PRO A 20 19.73 9.89 20.50
C PRO A 20 19.59 11.41 20.55
N ASP A 21 18.63 11.93 19.80
CA ASP A 21 18.21 13.32 19.85
C ASP A 21 17.31 13.59 21.06
N ASN A 22 17.48 14.81 21.60
CA ASN A 22 16.64 15.40 22.64
C ASN A 22 16.69 14.70 24.02
N ILE A 23 17.87 14.71 24.65
CA ILE A 23 18.04 14.42 26.08
C ILE A 23 17.53 15.63 26.91
N THR A 24 16.23 15.94 26.86
CA THR A 24 15.64 16.96 27.73
C THR A 24 15.58 16.44 29.15
N ARG A 25 16.52 16.88 30.01
CA ARG A 25 16.55 16.48 31.42
C ARG A 25 15.23 16.86 32.13
N PRO A 26 14.55 15.93 32.83
CA PRO A 26 14.87 14.52 33.02
C PRO A 26 14.28 13.64 31.89
N SER A 27 15.10 13.24 30.92
CA SER A 27 14.65 12.51 29.74
C SER A 27 14.49 11.04 30.10
N ARG A 28 13.26 10.63 30.37
CA ARG A 28 12.88 9.22 30.58
C ARG A 28 12.75 8.46 29.25
N VAL A 29 12.76 9.17 28.12
CA VAL A 29 12.64 8.67 26.74
C VAL A 29 13.55 9.50 25.85
N GLY A 30 14.22 8.86 24.90
CA GLY A 30 14.97 9.48 23.82
C GLY A 30 14.64 8.79 22.50
N SER A 31 14.88 9.47 21.39
CA SER A 31 14.66 8.96 20.04
C SER A 31 15.86 9.25 19.16
N THR A 32 16.17 8.40 18.20
CA THR A 32 17.21 8.67 17.20
C THR A 32 16.55 9.15 15.91
N GLU A 33 17.31 9.84 15.05
CA GLU A 33 16.89 10.01 13.66
C GLU A 33 16.73 8.65 12.95
N TYR A 34 15.99 8.67 11.85
CA TYR A 34 15.85 7.52 10.98
C TYR A 34 17.18 7.21 10.29
N CYS A 35 17.61 5.94 10.35
CA CYS A 35 18.84 5.48 9.73
C CYS A 35 18.55 4.36 8.73
N VAL A 36 19.10 4.48 7.52
CA VAL A 36 19.06 3.42 6.51
C VAL A 36 20.19 2.43 6.80
N MET A 37 19.83 1.18 7.08
CA MET A 37 20.78 0.10 7.34
C MET A 37 20.66 -1.00 6.30
N LYS A 38 21.78 -1.67 5.98
CA LYS A 38 21.74 -2.88 5.15
C LYS A 38 21.02 -4.01 5.86
N PRO A 39 20.26 -4.88 5.15
CA PRO A 39 19.59 -6.01 5.76
C PRO A 39 20.60 -6.98 6.39
N GLY A 40 20.27 -7.55 7.54
CA GLY A 40 21.14 -8.45 8.29
C GLY A 40 20.78 -8.54 9.77
N VAL A 41 21.53 -9.37 10.49
CA VAL A 41 21.43 -9.50 11.95
C VAL A 41 22.42 -8.54 12.59
N TYR A 42 21.93 -7.67 13.47
CA TYR A 42 22.73 -6.69 14.19
C TYR A 42 22.65 -6.92 15.68
N ASN A 43 23.81 -7.00 16.31
CA ASN A 43 23.94 -6.99 17.75
C ASN A 43 24.00 -5.55 18.25
N ILE A 44 23.21 -5.25 19.29
CA ILE A 44 23.03 -3.89 19.81
C ILE A 44 23.81 -3.74 21.11
N TYR A 45 24.62 -2.68 21.17
CA TYR A 45 25.48 -2.34 22.30
C TYR A 45 25.15 -0.94 22.81
N LEU A 46 24.91 -0.80 24.11
CA LEU A 46 24.74 0.51 24.74
C LEU A 46 26.11 1.09 25.14
N PRO A 47 26.25 2.43 25.11
CA PRO A 47 27.40 3.11 25.68
C PRO A 47 27.40 2.97 27.21
N ILE A 48 28.55 2.66 27.81
CA ILE A 48 28.74 2.62 29.27
C ILE A 48 29.34 3.95 29.75
N ASN A 49 30.35 4.44 29.04
CA ASN A 49 31.08 5.69 29.32
C ASN A 49 31.32 6.45 27.99
N GLU A 50 31.79 7.70 28.05
CA GLU A 50 32.18 8.53 26.90
C GLU A 50 33.34 7.94 26.05
N THR A 51 33.79 6.72 26.33
CA THR A 51 34.86 6.01 25.61
C THR A 51 34.51 4.60 25.16
N ASP A 52 33.54 3.92 25.78
CA ASP A 52 33.37 2.48 25.63
C ASP A 52 31.91 2.02 25.57
N HIS A 53 31.67 1.05 24.68
CA HIS A 53 30.42 0.30 24.61
C HIS A 53 30.49 -0.97 25.49
N GLN A 54 29.32 -1.46 25.93
CA GLN A 54 29.24 -2.72 26.67
C GLN A 54 29.87 -3.89 25.89
N GLU A 55 30.64 -4.76 26.58
CA GLU A 55 31.29 -5.92 25.92
C GLU A 55 30.26 -6.95 25.44
N ASN A 56 29.18 -7.13 26.21
CA ASN A 56 28.09 -8.03 25.88
C ASN A 56 26.95 -7.28 25.17
N PRO A 57 26.44 -7.83 24.05
CA PRO A 57 25.27 -7.26 23.39
C PRO A 57 24.05 -7.43 24.28
N ILE A 58 23.15 -6.45 24.23
CA ILE A 58 21.88 -6.48 24.98
C ILE A 58 20.87 -7.36 24.27
N GLY A 59 21.03 -7.52 22.96
CA GLY A 59 20.21 -8.39 22.12
C GLY A 59 20.61 -8.28 20.66
N ALA A 60 20.02 -9.17 19.86
CA ALA A 60 20.17 -9.20 18.41
C ALA A 60 18.85 -8.79 17.76
N ALA A 61 18.93 -7.94 16.74
CA ALA A 61 17.82 -7.54 15.89
C ALA A 61 18.07 -8.04 14.47
N GLU A 62 17.07 -8.69 13.86
CA GLU A 62 17.10 -9.09 12.46
C GLU A 62 16.34 -8.07 11.63
N PHE A 63 17.03 -7.38 10.73
CA PHE A 63 16.43 -6.44 9.78
C PHE A 63 16.39 -7.08 8.40
N LYS A 64 15.18 -7.14 7.82
CA LYS A 64 14.95 -7.69 6.48
C LYS A 64 14.70 -6.56 5.49
N ASP A 65 14.92 -6.87 4.21
CA ASP A 65 14.83 -5.90 3.13
C ASP A 65 13.42 -5.30 2.99
N GLY A 66 13.35 -4.00 2.64
CA GLY A 66 12.11 -3.24 2.49
C GLY A 66 11.26 -3.06 3.76
N GLY A 67 11.72 -3.55 4.91
CA GLY A 67 11.04 -3.37 6.19
C GLY A 67 11.48 -2.10 6.92
N SER A 68 10.56 -1.50 7.67
CA SER A 68 10.89 -0.41 8.61
C SER A 68 10.66 -0.90 10.03
N TYR A 69 11.64 -0.66 10.89
CA TYR A 69 11.72 -1.23 12.23
C TYR A 69 11.95 -0.13 13.25
N VAL A 70 11.19 -0.18 14.35
CA VAL A 70 11.44 0.65 15.53
C VAL A 70 12.01 -0.25 16.61
N VAL A 71 13.23 0.06 17.03
CA VAL A 71 13.89 -0.65 18.13
C VAL A 71 13.68 0.13 19.41
N ALA A 72 12.87 -0.40 20.32
CA ALA A 72 12.67 0.15 21.65
C ALA A 72 13.64 -0.50 22.63
N ILE A 73 14.48 0.32 23.26
CA ILE A 73 15.40 -0.11 24.31
C ILE A 73 14.84 0.35 25.64
N HIS A 74 14.50 -0.59 26.51
CA HIS A 74 14.02 -0.32 27.86
C HIS A 74 15.13 -0.63 28.87
N GLN A 75 15.50 0.33 29.70
CA GLN A 75 16.50 0.16 30.74
C GLN A 75 15.86 0.37 32.11
N ASN A 76 15.88 -0.66 32.96
CA ASN A 76 15.39 -0.58 34.33
C ASN A 76 16.56 -0.37 35.30
N SER A 77 16.64 0.83 35.87
CA SER A 77 17.67 1.24 36.84
C SER A 77 17.63 0.44 38.15
N ALA A 78 16.47 -0.09 38.56
CA ALA A 78 16.33 -0.82 39.82
C ALA A 78 16.88 -2.26 39.78
N HIS A 79 16.99 -2.86 38.59
CA HIS A 79 17.45 -4.25 38.41
C HIS A 79 18.63 -4.38 37.44
N ASN A 80 19.17 -3.27 36.90
CA ASN A 80 20.23 -3.27 35.87
C ASN A 80 19.88 -4.15 34.65
N ILE A 81 18.60 -4.28 34.31
CA ILE A 81 18.14 -5.06 33.16
C ILE A 81 17.85 -4.10 32.01
N SER A 82 18.52 -4.32 30.89
CA SER A 82 18.19 -3.74 29.59
C SER A 82 17.47 -4.78 28.74
N LYS A 83 16.32 -4.39 28.17
CA LYS A 83 15.52 -5.25 27.29
C LYS A 83 15.26 -4.53 25.98
N ILE A 84 15.47 -5.23 24.87
CA ILE A 84 15.14 -4.75 23.53
C ILE A 84 13.79 -5.32 23.12
N THR A 85 12.94 -4.47 22.56
CA THR A 85 11.69 -4.85 21.89
C THR A 85 11.68 -4.24 20.50
N ILE A 86 11.45 -5.06 19.48
CA ILE A 86 11.47 -4.63 18.08
C ILE A 86 10.04 -4.57 17.58
N PHE A 87 9.64 -3.42 17.06
CA PHE A 87 8.36 -3.23 16.41
C PHE A 87 8.58 -3.14 14.90
N VAL A 88 7.88 -3.97 14.15
CA VAL A 88 7.86 -3.89 12.68
C VAL A 88 6.80 -2.87 12.31
N THR A 89 7.23 -1.70 11.82
CA THR A 89 6.32 -0.61 11.39
C THR A 89 5.88 -0.82 9.96
N VAL A 90 6.78 -1.27 9.09
CA VAL A 90 6.48 -1.65 7.71
C VAL A 90 6.95 -3.07 7.50
N LEU A 91 6.05 -3.92 6.99
CA LEU A 91 6.35 -5.32 6.72
C LEU A 91 7.48 -5.43 5.70
N HIS A 92 8.40 -6.36 5.94
CA HIS A 92 9.50 -6.61 5.02
C HIS A 92 8.99 -7.07 3.65
N ASN A 93 9.71 -6.66 2.61
CA ASN A 93 9.37 -7.08 1.27
C ASN A 93 9.56 -8.59 1.13
N SER A 94 8.59 -9.25 0.51
CA SER A 94 8.62 -10.70 0.28
C SER A 94 8.35 -11.07 -1.19
N VAL A 95 7.89 -10.12 -2.01
CA VAL A 95 7.51 -10.36 -3.40
C VAL A 95 8.11 -9.27 -4.27
N HIS A 96 8.59 -9.65 -5.45
CA HIS A 96 9.13 -8.69 -6.39
C HIS A 96 8.02 -7.81 -6.99
N MET A 97 8.23 -6.48 -7.05
CA MET A 97 7.23 -5.53 -7.57
C MET A 97 6.78 -5.85 -9.01
N LEU A 98 7.65 -6.50 -9.80
CA LEU A 98 7.35 -6.94 -11.17
C LEU A 98 6.13 -7.88 -11.27
N TYR A 99 5.76 -8.58 -10.20
CA TYR A 99 4.54 -9.39 -10.18
C TYR A 99 3.25 -8.58 -10.32
N GLN A 100 3.30 -7.26 -10.15
CA GLN A 100 2.18 -6.37 -10.41
C GLN A 100 1.97 -6.09 -11.90
N LEU A 101 3.00 -6.28 -12.76
CA LEU A 101 2.89 -5.99 -14.19
C LEU A 101 1.81 -6.82 -14.90
N PRO A 102 1.73 -8.15 -14.75
CA PRO A 102 0.68 -8.93 -15.40
C PRO A 102 -0.72 -8.47 -15.01
N GLN A 103 -0.91 -8.10 -13.74
CA GLN A 103 -2.20 -7.62 -13.24
C GLN A 103 -2.59 -6.29 -13.87
N ILE A 104 -1.67 -5.32 -13.94
CA ILE A 104 -1.94 -4.02 -14.55
C ILE A 104 -2.27 -4.17 -16.03
N ILE A 105 -1.52 -5.00 -16.77
CA ILE A 105 -1.77 -5.21 -18.20
C ILE A 105 -3.19 -5.76 -18.44
N VAL A 106 -3.60 -6.78 -17.69
CA VAL A 106 -4.94 -7.37 -17.84
C VAL A 106 -6.04 -6.38 -17.43
N LEU A 107 -5.85 -5.66 -16.33
CA LEU A 107 -6.82 -4.69 -15.83
C LEU A 107 -7.03 -3.54 -16.83
N THR A 108 -5.94 -2.94 -17.32
CA THR A 108 -5.98 -1.84 -18.29
C THR A 108 -6.54 -2.28 -19.64
N ALA A 109 -6.22 -3.50 -20.09
CA ALA A 109 -6.85 -4.05 -21.29
C ALA A 109 -8.37 -4.19 -21.13
N GLY A 110 -8.83 -4.69 -19.97
CA GLY A 110 -10.26 -4.79 -19.65
C GLY A 110 -10.95 -3.42 -19.56
N GLU A 111 -10.30 -2.44 -18.94
CA GLU A 111 -10.78 -1.06 -18.84
C GLU A 111 -10.99 -0.45 -20.22
N ILE A 112 -9.99 -0.49 -21.10
CA ILE A 112 -10.12 0.05 -22.47
C ILE A 112 -11.24 -0.68 -23.24
N MET A 113 -11.30 -2.01 -23.15
CA MET A 113 -12.29 -2.82 -23.84
C MET A 113 -13.72 -2.64 -23.36
N PHE A 114 -13.94 -2.10 -22.15
CA PHE A 114 -15.27 -1.86 -21.62
C PHE A 114 -15.64 -0.37 -21.66
N GLU A 115 -14.74 0.51 -21.23
CA GLU A 115 -15.02 1.93 -21.12
C GLU A 115 -15.06 2.62 -22.48
N VAL A 116 -14.02 2.46 -23.30
CA VAL A 116 -13.93 3.18 -24.59
C VAL A 116 -14.99 2.66 -25.56
N THR A 117 -15.09 1.34 -25.70
CA THR A 117 -16.05 0.70 -26.62
C THR A 117 -17.50 0.87 -26.13
N GLY A 118 -17.75 0.78 -24.82
CA GLY A 118 -19.09 0.90 -24.25
C GLY A 118 -19.64 2.31 -24.38
N LEU A 119 -18.78 3.33 -24.21
CA LEU A 119 -19.15 4.71 -24.44
C LEU A 119 -19.40 5.00 -25.93
N ASP A 120 -18.54 4.49 -26.82
CA ASP A 120 -18.72 4.63 -28.27
C ASP A 120 -20.02 3.96 -28.76
N PHE A 121 -20.32 2.77 -28.24
CA PHE A 121 -21.59 2.09 -28.46
C PHE A 121 -22.78 2.92 -27.92
N SER A 122 -22.67 3.47 -26.72
CA SER A 122 -23.73 4.29 -26.12
C SER A 122 -24.00 5.56 -26.94
N TYR A 123 -22.96 6.17 -27.51
CA TYR A 123 -23.11 7.29 -28.44
C TYR A 123 -23.75 6.88 -29.76
N CYS A 124 -23.43 5.69 -30.25
CA CYS A 124 -24.05 5.14 -31.43
C CYS A 124 -25.56 4.95 -31.20
N GLU A 125 -26.00 4.38 -30.09
CA GLU A 125 -27.43 4.13 -29.85
C GLU A 125 -28.20 5.37 -29.36
N SER A 126 -27.52 6.45 -28.94
CA SER A 126 -28.19 7.68 -28.49
C SER A 126 -28.52 8.65 -29.65
N PRO A 127 -29.68 9.33 -29.61
CA PRO A 127 -29.98 10.40 -30.56
C PRO A 127 -29.00 11.58 -30.36
N GLU A 128 -28.74 12.34 -31.42
CA GLU A 128 -27.65 13.34 -31.45
C GLU A 128 -27.76 14.41 -30.35
N SER A 129 -28.98 14.78 -29.98
CA SER A 129 -29.27 15.78 -28.94
C SER A 129 -28.93 15.31 -27.52
N LEU A 130 -28.75 14.00 -27.29
CA LEU A 130 -28.53 13.43 -25.96
C LEU A 130 -27.09 12.97 -25.69
N LYS A 131 -26.16 13.11 -26.65
CA LYS A 131 -24.77 12.67 -26.49
C LYS A 131 -24.12 13.24 -25.21
N SER A 132 -24.27 14.53 -24.93
CA SER A 132 -23.74 15.14 -23.70
C SER A 132 -24.36 14.58 -22.41
N MET A 133 -25.63 14.16 -22.46
CA MET A 133 -26.31 13.52 -21.32
C MET A 133 -25.76 12.12 -21.07
N VAL A 134 -25.48 11.35 -22.13
CA VAL A 134 -24.85 10.01 -22.03
C VAL A 134 -23.49 10.11 -21.35
N GLN A 135 -22.63 11.06 -21.75
CA GLN A 135 -21.35 11.28 -21.08
C GLN A 135 -21.51 11.64 -19.61
N GLY A 136 -22.47 12.52 -19.30
CA GLY A 136 -22.78 12.90 -17.92
C GLY A 136 -23.22 11.71 -17.07
N MET A 137 -24.09 10.85 -17.62
CA MET A 137 -24.53 9.62 -16.97
C MET A 137 -23.38 8.62 -16.81
N TRP A 138 -22.47 8.51 -17.78
CA TRP A 138 -21.28 7.67 -17.68
C TRP A 138 -20.42 8.07 -16.47
N PHE A 139 -20.07 9.36 -16.36
CA PHE A 139 -19.30 9.87 -15.21
C PHE A 139 -20.08 9.76 -13.89
N PHE A 140 -21.40 9.93 -13.92
CA PHE A 140 -22.24 9.77 -12.74
C PHE A 140 -22.19 8.33 -12.21
N THR A 141 -22.29 7.33 -13.10
CA THR A 141 -22.13 5.92 -12.72
C THR A 141 -20.73 5.61 -12.19
N ASN A 142 -19.67 6.18 -12.80
CA ASN A 142 -18.30 6.05 -12.28
C ASN A 142 -18.19 6.66 -10.86
N GLY A 143 -18.77 7.84 -10.63
CA GLY A 143 -18.84 8.47 -9.31
C GLY A 143 -19.56 7.60 -8.27
N ILE A 144 -20.69 6.98 -8.63
CA ILE A 144 -21.39 6.03 -7.76
C ILE A 144 -20.52 4.82 -7.44
N GLY A 145 -19.82 4.26 -8.43
CA GLY A 145 -18.90 3.14 -8.23
C GLY A 145 -17.78 3.46 -7.24
N ASN A 146 -17.17 4.65 -7.38
CA ASN A 146 -16.15 5.12 -6.44
C ASN A 146 -16.70 5.35 -5.02
N ALA A 147 -17.91 5.92 -4.90
CA ALA A 147 -18.56 6.09 -3.61
C ALA A 147 -18.86 4.74 -2.93
N PHE A 148 -19.35 3.77 -3.71
CA PHE A 148 -19.59 2.40 -3.24
C PHE A 148 -18.31 1.75 -2.70
N PHE A 149 -17.19 1.90 -3.40
CA PHE A 149 -15.88 1.40 -2.94
C PHE A 149 -15.48 2.01 -1.59
N ILE A 150 -15.60 3.33 -1.43
CA ILE A 150 -15.26 4.03 -0.18
C ILE A 150 -16.13 3.54 0.98
N ILE A 151 -17.43 3.36 0.75
CA ILE A 151 -18.37 2.87 1.77
C ILE A 151 -17.99 1.45 2.22
N ILE A 152 -17.68 0.56 1.28
CA ILE A 152 -17.27 -0.81 1.59
C ILE A 152 -15.98 -0.81 2.40
N GLU A 153 -14.96 -0.05 1.99
CA GLU A 153 -13.68 0.02 2.71
C GLU A 153 -13.88 0.59 4.13
N GLY A 154 -14.80 1.55 4.31
CA GLY A 154 -15.12 2.10 5.62
C GLY A 154 -15.85 1.14 6.56
N ILE A 155 -16.67 0.23 6.03
CA ILE A 155 -17.45 -0.75 6.82
C ILE A 155 -16.65 -2.07 7.00
N SER A 156 -15.82 -2.43 6.03
CA SER A 156 -15.04 -3.66 6.02
C SER A 156 -13.92 -3.60 7.07
N SER A 157 -14.14 -4.23 8.23
CA SER A 157 -13.08 -4.56 9.18
C SER A 157 -12.44 -5.93 8.87
N ILE A 158 -12.31 -6.27 7.58
CA ILE A 158 -11.73 -7.54 7.17
C ILE A 158 -10.23 -7.50 7.46
N LYS A 159 -9.80 -8.28 8.45
CA LYS A 159 -8.40 -8.35 8.92
C LYS A 159 -7.40 -8.81 7.84
N LYS A 160 -7.87 -9.40 6.74
CA LYS A 160 -7.02 -9.96 5.68
C LYS A 160 -7.40 -9.40 4.30
N ARG A 161 -6.52 -8.55 3.74
CA ARG A 161 -6.64 -7.96 2.39
C ARG A 161 -6.93 -8.96 1.27
N SER A 162 -6.48 -10.20 1.39
CA SER A 162 -6.78 -11.25 0.40
C SER A 162 -8.28 -11.53 0.24
N HIS A 163 -9.07 -11.49 1.32
CA HIS A 163 -10.51 -11.76 1.22
C HIS A 163 -11.27 -10.63 0.53
N GLU A 164 -10.80 -9.39 0.66
CA GLU A 164 -11.37 -8.23 -0.03
C GLU A 164 -11.20 -8.37 -1.54
N PHE A 165 -10.01 -8.76 -2.00
CA PHE A 165 -9.78 -9.02 -3.43
C PHE A 165 -10.69 -10.11 -4.00
N PHE A 166 -10.89 -11.21 -3.26
CA PHE A 166 -11.82 -12.27 -3.69
C PHE A 166 -13.27 -11.79 -3.73
N MET A 167 -13.71 -11.00 -2.75
CA MET A 167 -15.04 -10.42 -2.73
C MET A 167 -15.28 -9.52 -3.95
N TYR A 168 -14.34 -8.63 -4.27
CA TYR A 168 -14.43 -7.78 -5.46
C TYR A 168 -14.45 -8.60 -6.75
N ALA A 169 -13.62 -9.65 -6.86
CA ALA A 169 -13.62 -10.54 -8.01
C ALA A 169 -14.98 -11.24 -8.22
N VAL A 170 -15.62 -11.70 -7.14
CA VAL A 170 -16.95 -12.34 -7.20
C VAL A 170 -18.02 -11.33 -7.64
N ILE A 171 -18.04 -10.13 -7.05
CA ILE A 171 -18.99 -9.08 -7.42
C ILE A 171 -18.82 -8.72 -8.90
N MET A 172 -17.59 -8.51 -9.37
CA MET A 172 -17.32 -8.21 -10.78
C MET A 172 -17.73 -9.35 -11.72
N THR A 173 -17.51 -10.60 -11.32
CA THR A 173 -17.95 -11.76 -12.12
C THR A 173 -19.47 -11.81 -12.27
N ILE A 174 -20.21 -11.55 -11.19
CA ILE A 174 -21.68 -11.48 -11.23
C ILE A 174 -22.13 -10.35 -12.16
N SER A 175 -21.53 -9.16 -12.05
CA SER A 175 -21.82 -8.02 -12.92
C SER A 175 -21.55 -8.33 -14.40
N MET A 176 -20.44 -9.02 -14.71
CA MET A 176 -20.13 -9.45 -16.08
C MET A 176 -21.17 -10.45 -16.62
N LEU A 177 -21.64 -11.39 -15.81
CA LEU A 177 -22.68 -12.33 -16.21
C LEU A 177 -24.01 -11.62 -16.49
N LEU A 178 -24.41 -10.70 -15.62
CA LEU A 178 -25.61 -9.88 -15.82
C LEU A 178 -25.51 -9.04 -17.10
N PHE A 179 -24.36 -8.42 -17.35
CA PHE A 179 -24.11 -7.65 -18.56
C PHE A 179 -24.17 -8.53 -19.82
N ALA A 180 -23.60 -9.73 -19.78
CA ALA A 180 -23.65 -10.68 -20.90
C ALA A 180 -25.09 -11.15 -21.20
N ILE A 181 -25.91 -11.39 -20.17
CA ILE A 181 -27.33 -11.73 -20.34
C ILE A 181 -28.08 -10.55 -20.95
N LEU A 182 -27.88 -9.33 -20.44
CA LEU A 182 -28.54 -8.13 -20.97
C LEU A 182 -28.16 -7.88 -22.43
N GLY A 183 -26.88 -8.06 -22.77
CA GLY A 183 -26.38 -7.96 -24.14
C GLY A 183 -27.00 -8.99 -25.09
N HIS A 184 -27.30 -10.20 -24.61
CA HIS A 184 -27.97 -11.22 -25.43
C HIS A 184 -29.42 -10.83 -25.81
N TYR A 185 -30.12 -10.11 -24.94
CA TYR A 185 -31.48 -9.63 -25.19
C TYR A 185 -31.53 -8.25 -25.86
N PHE A 186 -30.39 -7.60 -26.07
CA PHE A 186 -30.34 -6.25 -26.63
C PHE A 186 -30.69 -6.27 -28.12
N THR A 187 -31.62 -5.41 -28.52
CA THR A 187 -32.02 -5.21 -29.93
C THR A 187 -31.50 -3.85 -30.39
N TYR A 188 -30.81 -3.82 -31.52
CA TYR A 188 -30.25 -2.59 -32.10
C TYR A 188 -31.34 -1.71 -32.71
N VAL A 189 -31.16 -0.39 -32.63
CA VAL A 189 -32.05 0.58 -33.27
C VAL A 189 -31.53 0.87 -34.69
N ASP A 190 -32.24 0.38 -35.71
CA ASP A 190 -31.81 0.40 -37.12
C ASP A 190 -32.23 1.66 -37.91
N ASP A 191 -32.36 2.81 -37.22
CA ASP A 191 -32.97 4.02 -37.81
C ASP A 191 -31.98 4.90 -38.62
N ARG A 192 -30.67 4.61 -38.59
CA ARG A 192 -29.64 5.45 -39.27
C ARG A 192 -29.24 4.99 -40.67
N MET A 193 -29.70 3.82 -41.10
CA MET A 193 -29.49 3.37 -42.48
C MET A 193 -30.45 4.06 -43.47
N GLU A 194 -31.58 4.58 -42.99
CA GLU A 194 -32.57 5.26 -43.83
C GLU A 194 -32.25 6.76 -44.04
N GLU A 195 -31.77 7.50 -43.03
CA GLU A 195 -31.45 8.93 -43.19
C GLU A 195 -30.25 9.19 -44.13
N LYS A 196 -29.26 8.29 -44.20
CA LYS A 196 -28.13 8.42 -45.13
C LYS A 196 -28.46 8.08 -46.60
N GLN A 197 -29.65 7.53 -46.88
CA GLN A 197 -30.11 7.22 -48.24
C GLN A 197 -30.98 8.34 -48.84
N VAL A 198 -31.33 9.36 -48.04
CA VAL A 198 -32.28 10.43 -48.44
C VAL A 198 -31.60 11.82 -48.59
N GLU A 199 -30.33 11.96 -48.19
CA GLU A 199 -29.46 13.09 -48.58
C GLU A 199 -28.57 12.73 -49.79
#